data_AF-A0A1I6E7P3-F1
#
_entry.id   AF-A0A1I6E7P3-F1
#
_cell.length_a   1.000
_cell.length_b   1.000
_cell.length_c   1.000
_cell.angle_alpha   90.00
_cell.angle_beta   90.00
_cell.angle_gamma   90.00
#
_symmetry.space_group_name_H-M   'P 1'
#
loop_
_entity.id
_entity.type
_entity.pdbx_description
1 polymer ?
#
loop_
_entity_poly.entity_id
_entity_poly.type
_entity_poly.pdbx_seq_one_letter_code
_entity_poly.pdbx_strand_id
1 'polypeptide(L)' 'MELLEASEKLERIEVLAKIVFVDEVNDREKMVALEWIGEIAHEMREIILQEMKNPHVGGLLYSGGGFQ' A
#
# COMPACT_ATOMS: atom_id res chain seq x y z
N MET A 1 -7.75 3.85 -2.44
CA MET A 1 -7.53 2.59 -1.65
C MET A 1 -8.19 2.76 -0.28
N GLU A 2 -8.81 1.72 0.27
CA GLU A 2 -9.33 1.75 1.65
C GLU A 2 -8.15 1.71 2.65
N LEU A 3 -8.19 2.56 3.69
CA LEU A 3 -7.10 2.68 4.68
C LEU A 3 -6.69 1.33 5.30
N LEU A 4 -7.66 0.42 5.46
CA LEU A 4 -7.44 -0.93 5.97
C LEU A 4 -6.52 -1.75 5.07
N GLU A 5 -6.76 -1.74 3.75
CA GLU A 5 -5.97 -2.48 2.77
C GLU A 5 -4.51 -1.97 2.73
N ALA A 6 -4.32 -0.65 2.84
CA ALA A 6 -2.99 -0.04 2.95
C ALA A 6 -2.24 -0.54 4.20
N SER A 7 -2.95 -0.60 5.33
CA SER A 7 -2.41 -1.05 6.61
C SER A 7 -2.00 -2.52 6.56
N GLU A 8 -2.82 -3.39 5.98
CA GLU A 8 -2.52 -4.82 5.83
C GLU A 8 -1.27 -5.06 4.97
N LYS A 9 -1.13 -4.32 3.87
CA LYS A 9 0.06 -4.40 3.00
C LYS A 9 1.33 -3.95 3.73
N LEU A 10 1.25 -2.88 4.52
CA LEU A 10 2.36 -2.39 5.33
C LEU A 10 2.77 -3.41 6.40
N GLU A 11 1.81 -3.97 7.12
CA GLU A 11 2.04 -5.01 8.13
C GLU A 11 2.71 -6.25 7.52
N ARG A 12 2.28 -6.65 6.31
CA ARG A 12 2.89 -7.77 5.58
C ARG A 12 4.35 -7.53 5.25
N ILE A 13 4.71 -6.33 4.81
CA ILE A 13 6.11 -5.94 4.57
C ILE A 13 6.91 -6.04 5.88
N GLU A 14 6.36 -5.55 6.99
CA GLU A 14 7.03 -5.57 8.30
C GLU A 14 7.29 -7.01 8.79
N VAL A 15 6.29 -7.90 8.66
CA VAL A 15 6.41 -9.31 9.05
C VAL A 15 7.45 -10.02 8.18
N LEU A 16 7.40 -9.83 6.86
CA LEU A 16 8.38 -10.42 5.94
C LEU A 16 9.80 -9.94 6.25
N ALA A 17 9.97 -8.63 6.47
CA ALA A 17 11.26 -8.06 6.82
C ALA A 17 11.82 -8.64 8.13
N LYS A 18 10.98 -8.84 9.16
CA LYS A 18 11.40 -9.44 10.43
C LYS A 18 11.82 -10.90 10.28
N ILE A 19 11.06 -11.70 9.52
CA ILE A 19 11.33 -13.14 9.34
C ILE A 19 12.66 -13.36 8.61
N VAL A 20 13.01 -12.51 7.65
CA VAL A 20 14.26 -12.61 6.87
C VAL A 20 15.53 -12.58 7.73
N PHE A 21 15.47 -12.01 8.95
CA PHE A 21 16.60 -11.97 9.87
C PHE A 21 16.69 -13.15 10.84
N VAL A 22 15.78 -14.11 10.77
CA VAL A 22 15.83 -15.32 11.61
C VAL A 22 16.89 -16.29 11.08
N ASP A 23 17.73 -16.84 11.97
CA ASP A 23 18.88 -17.70 11.62
C ASP A 23 18.51 -18.98 10.83
N GLU A 24 17.25 -19.40 10.90
CA GLU A 24 16.73 -20.59 10.22
C GLU A 24 16.37 -20.32 8.75
N VAL A 25 16.33 -19.05 8.32
CA VAL A 25 15.94 -18.65 6.97
C VAL A 25 17.14 -18.73 6.03
N ASN A 26 17.03 -19.55 4.99
CA ASN A 26 18.08 -19.71 3.98
C ASN A 26 18.03 -18.60 2.92
N ASP A 27 19.11 -18.45 2.14
CA ASP A 27 19.23 -17.37 1.15
C ASP A 27 18.12 -17.39 0.08
N ARG A 28 17.60 -18.56 -0.27
CA ARG A 28 16.48 -18.68 -1.22
C ARG A 28 15.20 -18.11 -0.61
N GLU A 29 14.91 -18.40 0.65
CA GLU A 29 13.75 -17.84 1.35
C GLU A 29 13.87 -16.33 1.54
N LYS A 30 15.09 -15.83 1.83
CA LYS A 30 15.35 -14.38 1.87
C LYS A 30 15.08 -13.73 0.52
N MET A 31 15.50 -14.38 -0.58
CA MET A 31 15.25 -13.88 -1.93
C MET A 31 13.76 -13.83 -2.26
N VAL A 32 12.99 -14.87 -1.91
CA VAL A 32 11.53 -14.90 -2.08
C VAL A 32 10.85 -13.80 -1.25
N ALA A 33 11.26 -13.60 -0.01
CA ALA A 33 10.71 -12.54 0.83
C ALA A 33 11.02 -11.14 0.28
N LEU A 34 12.22 -10.92 -0.27
CA LEU A 34 12.58 -9.67 -0.93
C LEU A 34 11.77 -9.42 -2.21
N GLU A 35 11.51 -10.46 -3.00
CA GLU A 35 10.64 -10.38 -4.18
C GLU A 35 9.23 -9.95 -3.78
N TRP A 36 8.63 -10.61 -2.78
CA TRP A 36 7.29 -10.24 -2.28
C TRP A 36 7.24 -8.83 -1.68
N ILE A 37 8.25 -8.41 -0.92
CA ILE A 37 8.34 -7.02 -0.43
C ILE A 37 8.37 -6.04 -1.60
N GLY A 38 9.13 -6.35 -2.66
CA GLY A 38 9.21 -5.55 -3.87
C GLY A 38 7.87 -5.44 -4.59
N GLU A 39 7.15 -6.55 -4.75
CA GLU A 39 5.81 -6.59 -5.36
C GLU A 39 4.82 -5.72 -4.58
N ILE A 40 4.70 -5.92 -3.26
CA ILE A 40 3.78 -5.16 -2.41
C ILE A 40 4.13 -3.68 -2.43
N ALA A 41 5.41 -3.33 -2.35
CA ALA A 41 5.87 -1.95 -2.41
C ALA A 41 5.59 -1.30 -3.78
N HIS A 42 5.68 -2.06 -4.87
CA HIS A 42 5.34 -1.58 -6.20
C HIS A 42 3.85 -1.27 -6.32
N GLU A 43 2.98 -2.19 -5.89
CA GLU A 43 1.54 -1.96 -5.89
C GLU A 43 1.15 -0.71 -5.08
N MET A 44 1.72 -0.56 -3.87
CA MET A 44 1.47 0.61 -3.03
C MET A 44 1.95 1.91 -3.71
N ARG A 45 3.11 1.87 -4.38
CA ARG A 45 3.63 3.03 -5.14
C ARG A 45 2.68 3.40 -6.28
N GLU A 46 2.21 2.43 -7.06
CA GLU A 46 1.29 2.71 -8.17
C GLU A 46 0.01 3.38 -7.66
N ILE A 47 -0.53 2.90 -6.54
CA ILE A 47 -1.74 3.44 -5.94
C ILE A 47 -1.53 4.86 -5.43
N ILE A 48 -0.41 5.13 -4.73
CA ILE A 48 -0.05 6.49 -4.32
C ILE A 48 0.07 7.42 -5.55
N LEU A 49 0.69 6.94 -6.63
CA LEU A 49 0.80 7.73 -7.87
C LEU A 49 -0.56 7.99 -8.52
N GLN A 50 -1.50 7.04 -8.47
CA GLN A 50 -2.87 7.26 -8.95
C GLN A 50 -3.61 8.29 -8.10
N GLU A 51 -3.53 8.19 -6.77
CA GLU A 51 -4.13 9.17 -5.85
C GLU A 51 -3.51 10.56 -6.01
N MET A 52 -2.21 10.67 -6.28
CA MET A 52 -1.57 11.96 -6.57
C MET A 52 -2.02 12.55 -7.92
N LYS A 53 -2.25 11.72 -8.93
CA LYS A 53 -2.72 12.16 -10.27
C LYS A 53 -4.19 12.54 -10.26
N ASN A 54 -4.99 11.87 -9.45
CA ASN A 54 -6.41 12.07 -9.38
C ASN A 54 -6.83 12.04 -7.89
N PRO A 55 -6.48 13.09 -7.12
CA PRO A 55 -6.83 13.14 -5.71
C PRO A 55 -8.33 13.00 -5.63
N HIS A 56 -8.82 11.94 -4.99
CA HIS A 56 -10.24 11.81 -4.72
C HIS A 56 -10.65 13.08 -3.97
N VAL A 57 -11.33 13.99 -4.67
CA VAL A 57 -11.94 15.21 -4.12
C VAL A 57 -13.08 14.74 -3.22
N GLY A 58 -12.72 14.31 -2.03
CA GLY A 58 -13.64 14.01 -0.95
C GLY A 58 -14.13 15.32 -0.36
N GLY A 59 -15.27 15.81 -0.85
CA GLY A 59 -16.13 16.72 -0.12
C GLY A 59 -16.01 18.21 -0.47
N LEU A 60 -16.49 18.60 -1.66
CA LEU A 60 -17.20 19.88 -1.75
C LEU A 60 -18.65 19.58 -2.10
N LEU A 61 -19.47 19.46 -1.06
CA LEU A 61 -20.91 19.61 -1.15
C LEU A 61 -21.18 20.99 -1.77
N TYR A 62 -21.40 21.03 -3.08
CA TYR A 62 -22.09 22.15 -3.73
C TYR A 62 -23.55 22.12 -3.26
N SER A 63 -23.77 22.59 -2.03
CA SER A 63 -25.04 23.17 -1.62
C SER A 63 -25.14 24.53 -2.33
N GLY A 64 -25.50 24.49 -3.62
CA GLY A 64 -25.81 25.66 -4.41
C GLY A 64 -27.28 25.61 -4.77
N GLY A 65 -28.11 26.24 -3.95
CA GLY A 65 -29.55 26.36 -4.17
C GLY A 65 -29.86 26.97 -5.53
N GLY A 66 -30.61 26.23 -6.35
CA GLY A 66 -31.26 26.73 -7.56
C GLY A 66 -32.77 26.70 -7.37
N PHE A 67 -33.32 27.79 -6.83
CA PHE A 67 -34.69 28.20 -7.10
C PHE A 67 -34.61 29.57 -7.80
N GLN A 68 -34.87 29.57 -9.11
CA GLN A 68 -35.36 30.71 -9.87
C GLN A 68 -36.28 30.19 -10.97
#